data_AF-A0A177GAX5-F1
#
_entry.id   AF-A0A177GAX5-F1
#
_cell.length_a   1.000
_cell.length_b   1.000
_cell.length_c   1.000
_cell.angle_alpha   90.00
_cell.angle_beta   90.00
_cell.angle_gamma   90.00
#
_symmetry.space_group_name_H-M   'P 1'
#
loop_
_entity.id
_entity.type
_entity.pdbx_description
1 polymer ?
#
loop_
_entity_poly.entity_id
_entity_poly.type
_entity_poly.pdbx_seq_one_letter_code
_entity_poly.pdbx_strand_id
1 'polypeptide(L)'
;MKTRGGWGEAQLKAILDDVLPEGSYESNVRLGSGNDVVEFAIRMPVRSSTPPVLPVDSKFPTEAYERLLNAVDEGDAVAEKAARKSLESTLRLEARKIATKYIHPPRTVEFAVLYLPTDGLYAEAARIPGLIDEIGRTCRVMIMGPALMPALLRTVHLGYVTLALEDRTETIARLLGATRQEMIRMDGVLEKLARNAQAMSTSIEEARRRTRVVSRRLRELDAPETEDVALNPEMEFTGPEPGKTASGQL
;
A
#
# COMPACT_ATOMS: atom_id res chain seq x y z
N MET A 1 -17.13 42.76 8.51
CA MET A 1 -15.89 42.02 8.84
C MET A 1 -16.05 40.50 8.83
N LYS A 2 -17.12 39.89 9.37
CA LYS A 2 -17.31 38.41 9.38
C LYS A 2 -17.50 37.73 8.00
N THR A 3 -17.96 38.46 6.99
CA THR A 3 -18.31 37.92 5.66
C THR A 3 -17.10 37.53 4.81
N ARG A 4 -15.98 38.25 4.93
CA ARG A 4 -14.78 38.00 4.10
C ARG A 4 -13.89 36.88 4.64
N GLY A 5 -13.80 36.72 5.98
CA GLY A 5 -13.10 35.59 6.60
C GLY A 5 -13.77 34.25 6.26
N GLY A 6 -15.09 34.17 6.41
CA GLY A 6 -15.86 32.98 6.02
C GLY A 6 -15.82 32.68 4.52
N TRP A 7 -15.67 33.70 3.66
CA TRP A 7 -15.50 33.48 2.22
C TRP A 7 -14.16 32.80 1.89
N GLY A 8 -13.06 33.23 2.53
CA GLY A 8 -11.75 32.60 2.33
C GLY A 8 -11.71 31.15 2.80
N GLU A 9 -12.32 30.86 3.95
CA GLU A 9 -12.49 29.49 4.44
C GLU A 9 -13.36 28.63 3.51
N ALA A 10 -14.47 29.18 3.00
CA ALA A 10 -15.33 28.47 2.06
C ALA A 10 -14.62 28.18 0.72
N GLN A 11 -13.82 29.12 0.20
CA GLN A 11 -13.01 28.92 -0.99
C GLN A 11 -11.96 27.83 -0.78
N LEU A 12 -11.24 27.88 0.34
CA LEU A 12 -10.26 26.86 0.69
C LEU A 12 -10.92 25.48 0.81
N LYS A 13 -12.10 25.40 1.46
CA LYS A 13 -12.87 24.16 1.55
C LYS A 13 -13.22 23.61 0.17
N ALA A 14 -13.70 24.45 -0.74
CA ALA A 14 -14.05 24.02 -2.10
C ALA A 14 -12.83 23.46 -2.86
N ILE A 15 -11.65 24.08 -2.68
CA ILE A 15 -10.39 23.58 -3.25
C ILE A 15 -10.00 22.22 -2.65
N LEU A 16 -10.17 22.05 -1.33
CA LEU A 16 -9.90 20.76 -0.66
C LEU A 16 -10.83 19.66 -1.15
N ASP A 17 -12.13 19.94 -1.27
CA ASP A 17 -13.16 19.00 -1.75
C ASP A 17 -12.94 18.59 -3.22
N ASP A 18 -12.45 19.49 -4.07
CA ASP A 18 -12.20 19.22 -5.49
C ASP A 18 -10.96 18.33 -5.70
N VAL A 19 -9.92 18.51 -4.89
CA VAL A 19 -8.62 17.87 -5.14
C VAL A 19 -8.40 16.62 -4.30
N LEU A 20 -8.86 16.60 -3.05
CA LEU A 20 -8.55 15.52 -2.13
C LEU A 20 -9.70 14.52 -2.00
N PRO A 21 -9.40 13.23 -1.74
CA PRO A 21 -10.44 12.23 -1.45
C PRO A 21 -11.26 12.58 -0.19
N GLU A 22 -12.47 12.05 -0.10
CA GLU A 22 -13.30 12.18 1.10
C GLU A 22 -12.58 11.65 2.35
N GLY A 23 -12.70 12.35 3.48
CA GLY A 23 -12.06 11.98 4.76
C GLY A 23 -10.55 12.27 4.85
N SER A 24 -9.94 12.82 3.79
CA SER A 24 -8.53 13.21 3.75
C SER A 24 -8.19 14.47 4.56
N TYR A 25 -9.18 15.22 5.04
CA TYR A 25 -8.97 16.37 5.90
C TYR A 25 -10.11 16.52 6.90
N GLU A 26 -9.86 17.29 7.94
CA GLU A 26 -10.84 17.68 8.96
C GLU A 26 -10.91 19.20 9.04
N SER A 27 -12.08 19.75 9.34
CA SER A 27 -12.27 21.19 9.56
C SER A 27 -12.34 21.50 11.06
N ASN A 28 -11.89 22.69 11.46
CA ASN A 28 -11.96 23.18 12.84
C ASN A 28 -11.32 22.22 13.85
N VAL A 29 -10.04 21.91 13.66
CA VAL A 29 -9.31 20.92 14.46
C VAL A 29 -8.47 21.56 15.54
N ARG A 30 -8.56 21.06 16.77
CA ARG A 30 -7.65 21.43 17.86
C ARG A 30 -6.38 20.61 17.78
N LEU A 31 -5.25 21.21 17.43
CA LEU A 31 -3.96 20.51 17.23
C LEU A 31 -3.01 20.56 18.43
N GLY A 32 -3.13 21.57 19.30
CA GLY A 32 -2.36 21.68 20.53
C GLY A 32 -3.14 21.26 21.78
N SER A 33 -2.52 21.44 22.95
CA SER A 33 -3.15 21.30 24.27
C SER A 33 -4.05 22.49 24.65
N GLY A 34 -3.89 23.62 23.96
CA GLY A 34 -4.69 24.83 24.15
C GLY A 34 -6.05 24.78 23.44
N ASN A 35 -6.77 25.91 23.50
CA ASN A 35 -8.08 26.07 22.85
C ASN A 35 -8.00 26.53 21.39
N ASP A 36 -6.80 26.67 20.83
CA ASP A 36 -6.63 27.09 19.45
C ASP A 36 -7.08 26.01 18.47
N VAL A 37 -7.83 26.44 17.46
CA VAL A 37 -8.45 25.60 16.44
C VAL A 37 -7.95 26.05 15.09
N VAL A 38 -7.36 25.14 14.32
CA VAL A 38 -7.01 25.39 12.93
C VAL A 38 -8.22 25.16 12.05
N GLU A 39 -8.37 25.98 11.01
CA GLU A 39 -9.48 25.93 10.08
C GLU A 39 -9.52 24.58 9.35
N PHE A 40 -8.37 24.08 8.87
CA PHE A 40 -8.27 22.76 8.25
C PHE A 40 -7.01 22.00 8.68
N ALA A 41 -7.14 20.68 8.81
CA ALA A 41 -6.02 19.77 9.02
C ALA A 41 -6.07 18.66 7.97
N ILE A 42 -5.15 18.69 7.01
CA ILE A 42 -5.05 17.70 5.93
C ILE A 42 -4.27 16.49 6.44
N ARG A 43 -4.84 15.30 6.39
CA ARG A 43 -4.14 14.07 6.77
C ARG A 43 -3.04 13.78 5.75
N MET A 44 -1.85 13.46 6.22
CA MET A 44 -0.77 13.09 5.31
C MET A 44 -0.91 11.64 4.87
N PRO A 45 -0.69 11.31 3.59
CA PRO A 45 -0.73 9.96 3.08
C PRO A 45 0.53 9.19 3.51
N VAL A 46 0.55 8.70 4.74
CA VAL A 46 1.61 7.84 5.27
C VAL A 46 1.04 6.62 5.97
N ARG A 47 1.76 5.50 5.93
CA ARG A 47 1.40 4.26 6.66
C ARG A 47 1.63 4.47 8.16
N SER A 48 0.61 4.95 8.85
CA SER A 48 0.59 5.11 10.31
C SER A 48 -0.82 4.88 10.84
N SER A 49 -0.94 4.31 12.03
CA SER A 49 -2.22 4.23 12.74
C SER A 49 -2.79 5.61 13.07
N THR A 50 -1.92 6.62 13.17
CA THR A 50 -2.31 8.02 13.33
C THR A 50 -1.42 8.86 12.43
N PRO A 51 -1.83 9.09 11.17
CA PRO A 51 -1.07 9.92 10.25
C PRO A 51 -0.94 11.36 10.78
N PRO A 52 0.24 12.01 10.66
CA PRO A 52 0.36 13.42 10.96
C PRO A 52 -0.53 14.23 10.04
N VAL A 53 -0.94 15.40 10.49
CA VAL A 53 -1.73 16.34 9.69
C VAL A 53 -0.92 17.57 9.28
N LEU A 54 -1.19 18.12 8.10
CA LEU A 54 -0.74 19.43 7.66
C LEU A 54 -1.77 20.48 8.08
N PRO A 55 -1.42 21.40 9.00
CA PRO A 55 -2.30 22.49 9.38
C PRO A 55 -2.38 23.53 8.26
N VAL A 56 -3.59 23.97 7.94
CA VAL A 56 -3.85 25.03 6.97
C VAL A 56 -4.77 26.06 7.60
N ASP A 57 -4.23 27.26 7.82
CA ASP A 57 -4.95 28.36 8.44
C ASP A 57 -5.18 29.46 7.39
N SER A 58 -6.44 29.90 7.27
CA SER A 58 -6.85 30.93 6.31
C SER A 58 -6.83 32.30 6.99
N LYS A 59 -6.02 33.24 6.47
CA LYS A 59 -6.00 34.62 6.97
C LYS A 59 -6.17 35.61 5.84
N PHE A 60 -7.04 36.58 6.10
CA PHE A 60 -7.23 37.74 5.24
C PHE A 60 -7.02 39.03 6.04
N PRO A 61 -5.79 39.60 6.07
CA PRO A 61 -5.49 40.87 6.72
C PRO A 61 -6.16 42.03 5.96
N THR A 62 -7.48 42.05 6.03
CA THR A 62 -8.39 42.84 5.18
C THR A 62 -8.03 44.31 5.27
N GLU A 63 -7.88 44.83 6.48
CA GLU A 63 -7.60 46.25 6.73
C GLU A 63 -6.23 46.68 6.17
N ALA A 64 -5.19 45.85 6.38
CA ALA A 64 -3.85 46.16 5.87
C ALA A 64 -3.81 46.10 4.33
N TYR A 65 -4.55 45.16 3.74
CA TYR A 65 -4.63 45.00 2.30
C TYR A 65 -5.47 46.10 1.63
N GLU A 66 -6.64 46.43 2.17
CA GLU A 66 -7.49 47.51 1.67
C GLU A 66 -6.78 48.87 1.77
N ARG A 67 -6.06 49.13 2.87
CA ARG A 67 -5.24 50.34 3.00
C ARG A 67 -4.14 50.44 1.94
N LEU A 68 -3.54 49.30 1.58
CA LEU A 68 -2.55 49.26 0.51
C LEU A 68 -3.19 49.55 -0.85
N LEU A 69 -4.32 48.91 -1.16
CA LEU A 69 -5.03 49.14 -2.43
C LEU A 69 -5.46 50.60 -2.57
N ASN A 70 -6.04 51.21 -1.54
CA ASN A 70 -6.44 52.62 -1.58
C ASN A 70 -5.26 53.56 -1.83
N ALA A 71 -4.12 53.32 -1.16
CA ALA A 71 -2.93 54.14 -1.36
C ALA A 71 -2.34 54.02 -2.78
N VAL A 72 -2.42 52.82 -3.38
CA VAL A 72 -2.05 52.60 -4.79
C VAL A 72 -3.00 53.34 -5.72
N ASP A 73 -4.31 53.24 -5.50
CA ASP A 73 -5.33 53.87 -6.33
C ASP A 73 -5.26 55.41 -6.27
N GLU A 74 -4.92 55.97 -5.11
CA GLU A 74 -4.71 57.41 -4.91
C GLU A 74 -3.36 57.90 -5.44
N GLY A 75 -2.44 57.00 -5.79
CA GLY A 75 -1.08 57.34 -6.23
C GLY A 75 -0.19 57.94 -5.14
N ASP A 76 -0.53 57.74 -3.86
CA ASP A 76 0.25 58.23 -2.72
C ASP A 76 1.39 57.26 -2.38
N ALA A 77 2.57 57.52 -2.93
CA ALA A 77 3.76 56.70 -2.72
C ALA A 77 4.19 56.59 -1.25
N VAL A 78 3.90 57.60 -0.41
CA VAL A 78 4.25 57.59 1.01
C VAL A 78 3.30 56.68 1.77
N ALA A 79 1.99 56.83 1.54
CA ALA A 79 0.96 55.98 2.11
C ALA A 79 1.11 54.51 1.65
N GLU A 80 1.44 54.28 0.38
CA GLU A 80 1.66 52.94 -0.17
C GLU A 80 2.80 52.23 0.56
N LYS A 81 3.94 52.90 0.72
CA LYS A 81 5.10 52.35 1.43
C LYS A 81 4.77 52.02 2.88
N ALA A 82 4.01 52.88 3.57
CA ALA A 82 3.57 52.64 4.93
C ALA A 82 2.60 51.45 5.03
N ALA A 83 1.62 51.37 4.13
CA ALA A 83 0.64 50.28 4.07
C ALA A 83 1.31 48.93 3.77
N ARG A 84 2.29 48.91 2.85
CA ARG A 84 3.07 47.70 2.53
C ARG A 84 3.85 47.19 3.73
N LYS A 85 4.49 48.07 4.50
CA LYS A 85 5.18 47.72 5.76
C LYS A 85 4.23 47.21 6.84
N SER A 86 3.01 47.75 6.89
CA SER A 86 1.95 47.26 7.79
C SER A 86 1.48 45.85 7.42
N LEU A 87 1.27 45.59 6.12
CA LEU A 87 0.93 44.26 5.61
C LEU A 87 2.05 43.26 5.91
N GLU A 88 3.30 43.62 5.65
CA GLU A 88 4.49 42.83 5.96
C GLU A 88 4.52 42.40 7.44
N SER A 89 4.34 43.36 8.35
CA SER A 89 4.34 43.12 9.80
C SER A 89 3.20 42.19 10.23
N THR A 90 2.04 42.34 9.59
CA THR A 90 0.85 41.52 9.84
C THR A 90 1.08 40.07 9.40
N LEU A 91 1.61 39.85 8.18
CA LEU A 91 1.91 38.52 7.68
C LEU A 91 2.94 37.79 8.55
N ARG A 92 4.00 38.48 8.99
CA ARG A 92 4.97 37.92 9.94
C ARG A 92 4.32 37.51 11.26
N LEU A 93 3.42 38.34 11.79
CA LEU A 93 2.72 38.05 13.03
C LEU A 93 1.82 36.82 12.91
N GLU A 94 1.03 36.74 11.83
CA GLU A 94 0.14 35.60 11.60
C GLU A 94 0.93 34.31 11.36
N ALA A 95 2.02 34.35 10.59
CA ALA A 95 2.90 33.19 10.41
C ALA A 95 3.49 32.69 11.74
N ARG A 96 3.95 33.59 12.61
CA ARG A 96 4.44 33.21 13.95
C ARG A 96 3.34 32.58 14.80
N LYS A 97 2.13 33.13 14.78
CA LYS A 97 0.98 32.56 15.49
C LYS A 97 0.67 31.15 15.00
N ILE A 98 0.59 30.96 13.68
CA ILE A 98 0.35 29.64 13.06
C ILE A 98 1.41 28.64 13.50
N ALA A 99 2.69 29.04 13.43
CA ALA A 99 3.81 28.19 13.82
C ALA A 99 3.70 27.74 15.28
N THR A 100 3.47 28.67 16.21
CA THR A 100 3.36 28.37 17.65
C THR A 100 2.11 27.55 17.98
N LYS A 101 0.98 27.84 17.33
CA LYS A 101 -0.31 27.23 17.66
C LYS A 101 -0.49 25.84 17.07
N TYR A 102 0.06 25.57 15.89
CA TYR A 102 -0.34 24.40 15.11
C TYR A 102 0.79 23.46 14.74
N ILE A 103 2.07 23.83 14.82
CA ILE A 103 3.17 22.93 14.48
C ILE A 103 3.61 22.13 15.71
N HIS A 104 3.05 20.92 15.86
CA HIS A 104 3.30 19.99 16.97
C HIS A 104 3.62 18.55 16.48
N PRO A 105 4.81 18.29 15.91
CA PRO A 105 5.25 16.92 15.61
C PRO A 105 5.29 16.03 16.88
N PRO A 106 4.93 14.74 16.78
CA PRO A 106 4.60 13.99 15.57
C PRO A 106 3.11 14.08 15.16
N ARG A 107 2.27 14.84 15.88
CA ARG A 107 0.84 14.97 15.56
C ARG A 107 0.62 15.73 14.26
N THR A 108 1.48 16.70 13.97
CA THR A 108 1.49 17.44 12.71
C THR A 108 2.78 17.19 11.95
N VAL A 109 2.81 17.58 10.68
CA VAL A 109 4.08 17.75 9.96
C VAL A 109 4.87 18.92 10.56
N GLU A 110 6.13 19.06 10.16
CA GLU A 110 7.04 20.09 10.69
C GLU A 110 6.77 21.50 10.17
N PHE A 111 5.75 21.68 9.34
CA PHE A 111 5.37 22.94 8.73
C PHE A 111 3.86 23.11 8.68
N ALA A 112 3.40 24.32 8.37
CA ALA A 112 2.00 24.65 8.17
C ALA A 112 1.80 25.55 6.95
N VAL A 113 0.55 25.76 6.55
CA VAL A 113 0.19 26.69 5.46
C VAL A 113 -0.56 27.89 6.03
N LEU A 114 -0.09 29.08 5.66
CA LEU A 114 -0.84 30.33 5.73
C LEU A 114 -1.49 30.56 4.37
N TYR A 115 -2.80 30.33 4.30
CA TYR A 115 -3.58 30.53 3.09
C TYR A 115 -4.06 31.98 2.98
N LEU A 116 -3.76 32.61 1.86
CA LEU A 116 -4.21 33.95 1.50
C LEU A 116 -5.31 33.80 0.45
N PRO A 117 -6.56 34.23 0.70
CA PRO A 117 -7.70 33.88 -0.16
C PRO A 117 -7.79 34.67 -1.47
N THR A 118 -6.77 35.45 -1.84
CA THR A 118 -6.67 36.07 -3.15
C THR A 118 -5.22 36.01 -3.66
N ASP A 119 -5.04 35.75 -4.95
CA ASP A 119 -3.70 35.80 -5.56
C ASP A 119 -3.14 37.23 -5.59
N GLY A 120 -4.00 38.26 -5.56
CA GLY A 120 -3.58 39.65 -5.41
C GLY A 120 -2.90 39.91 -4.07
N LEU A 121 -3.44 39.37 -2.97
CA LEU A 121 -2.81 39.48 -1.65
C LEU A 121 -1.51 38.66 -1.59
N TYR A 122 -1.50 37.46 -2.19
CA TYR A 122 -0.27 36.67 -2.35
C TYR A 122 0.80 37.45 -3.13
N ALA A 123 0.42 38.09 -4.24
CA ALA A 123 1.33 38.90 -5.05
C ALA A 123 1.92 40.06 -4.25
N GLU A 124 1.12 40.74 -3.42
CA GLU A 124 1.65 41.80 -2.54
C GLU A 124 2.62 41.27 -1.48
N ALA A 125 2.38 40.07 -0.94
CA ALA A 125 3.35 39.40 -0.08
C ALA A 125 4.66 39.08 -0.83
N ALA A 126 4.55 38.59 -2.08
CA ALA A 126 5.70 38.24 -2.92
C ALA A 126 6.50 39.47 -3.40
N ARG A 127 5.88 40.64 -3.50
CA ARG A 127 6.58 41.90 -3.81
C ARG A 127 7.48 42.38 -2.68
N ILE A 128 7.28 41.91 -1.45
CA ILE A 128 8.10 42.32 -0.30
C ILE A 128 9.39 41.49 -0.30
N PRO A 129 10.57 42.11 -0.47
CA PRO A 129 11.82 41.36 -0.61
C PRO A 129 12.11 40.44 0.58
N GLY A 130 12.28 39.14 0.28
CA GLY A 130 12.67 38.13 1.26
C GLY A 130 11.59 37.70 2.26
N LEU A 131 10.38 38.28 2.23
CA LEU A 131 9.35 37.99 3.22
C LEU A 131 8.92 36.52 3.23
N ILE A 132 8.62 35.96 2.05
CA ILE A 132 8.18 34.57 1.91
C ILE A 132 9.27 33.61 2.38
N ASP A 133 10.52 33.84 1.97
CA ASP A 133 11.65 33.00 2.36
C ASP A 133 11.94 33.08 3.86
N GLU A 134 11.87 34.28 4.44
CA GLU A 134 12.03 34.49 5.87
C GLU A 134 10.95 33.75 6.67
N ILE A 135 9.68 33.88 6.28
CA ILE A 135 8.56 33.20 6.94
C ILE A 135 8.70 31.67 6.82
N GLY A 136 9.05 31.17 5.63
CA GLY A 136 9.30 29.75 5.41
C GLY A 136 10.42 29.21 6.30
N ARG A 137 11.55 29.91 6.38
CA ARG A 137 12.71 29.47 7.15
C ARG A 137 12.55 29.61 8.67
N THR A 138 11.96 30.71 9.13
CA THR A 138 11.89 31.03 10.57
C THR A 138 10.65 30.47 11.25
N CYS A 139 9.52 30.47 10.54
CA CYS A 139 8.24 30.02 11.09
C CYS A 139 7.88 28.60 10.63
N ARG A 140 8.55 28.06 9.59
CA ARG A 140 8.15 26.82 8.92
C ARG A 140 6.71 26.91 8.41
N VAL A 141 6.35 28.08 7.87
CA VAL A 141 5.02 28.36 7.33
C VAL A 141 5.15 28.67 5.85
N MET A 142 4.40 27.95 5.03
CA MET A 142 4.29 28.21 3.60
C MET A 142 3.15 29.19 3.34
N ILE A 143 3.41 30.25 2.60
CA ILE A 143 2.35 31.17 2.15
C ILE A 143 1.80 30.68 0.82
N MET A 144 0.49 30.46 0.74
CA MET A 144 -0.16 29.95 -0.46
C MET A 144 -1.38 30.79 -0.84
N GLY A 145 -1.52 31.08 -2.13
CA GLY A 145 -2.74 31.66 -2.73
C GLY A 145 -3.65 30.61 -3.36
N PRO A 146 -4.84 30.99 -3.87
CA PRO A 146 -5.78 30.09 -4.54
C PRO A 146 -5.19 29.40 -5.77
N ALA A 147 -4.27 30.04 -6.51
CA ALA A 147 -3.63 29.41 -7.67
C ALA A 147 -2.60 28.34 -7.29
N LEU A 148 -1.92 28.50 -6.16
CA LEU A 148 -0.85 27.60 -5.73
C LEU A 148 -1.35 26.43 -4.85
N MET A 149 -2.41 26.64 -4.08
CA MET A 149 -2.93 25.63 -3.16
C MET A 149 -3.29 24.30 -3.87
N PRO A 150 -3.99 24.28 -5.03
CA PRO A 150 -4.28 23.04 -5.73
C PRO A 150 -3.02 22.25 -6.14
N ALA A 151 -1.91 22.91 -6.44
CA ALA A 151 -0.67 22.22 -6.81
C ALA A 151 -0.09 21.44 -5.62
N LEU A 152 -0.05 22.04 -4.43
CA LEU A 152 0.35 21.36 -3.20
C LEU A 152 -0.57 20.17 -2.92
N LEU A 153 -1.89 20.37 -3.03
CA LEU A 153 -2.87 19.32 -2.79
C LEU A 153 -2.76 18.16 -3.78
N ARG A 154 -2.41 18.42 -5.05
CA ARG A 154 -2.15 17.36 -6.03
C ARG A 154 -0.97 16.49 -5.64
N THR A 155 0.07 17.06 -5.02
CA THR A 155 1.18 16.29 -4.46
C THR A 155 0.72 15.39 -3.31
N VAL A 156 -0.13 15.89 -2.42
CA VAL A 156 -0.73 15.10 -1.33
C VAL A 156 -1.64 14.00 -1.91
N HIS A 157 -2.48 14.32 -2.90
CA HIS A 157 -3.35 13.36 -3.56
C HIS A 157 -2.56 12.23 -4.24
N LEU A 158 -1.45 12.53 -4.90
CA LEU A 158 -0.57 11.49 -5.48
C LEU A 158 -0.05 10.51 -4.42
N GLY A 159 0.22 10.99 -3.20
CA GLY A 159 0.59 10.12 -2.08
C GLY A 159 -0.54 9.15 -1.71
N TYR A 160 -1.80 9.60 -1.68
CA TYR A 160 -2.95 8.72 -1.45
C TYR A 160 -3.12 7.68 -2.56
N VAL A 161 -2.97 8.10 -3.82
CA VAL A 161 -3.03 7.19 -4.97
C VAL A 161 -1.94 6.13 -4.84
N THR A 162 -0.71 6.53 -4.54
CA THR A 162 0.42 5.60 -4.35
C THR A 162 0.13 4.58 -3.25
N LEU A 163 -0.31 5.01 -2.07
CA LEU A 163 -0.66 4.10 -0.97
C LEU A 163 -1.76 3.11 -1.36
N ALA A 164 -2.81 3.56 -2.04
CA ALA A 164 -3.88 2.69 -2.49
C ALA A 164 -3.42 1.66 -3.53
N LEU A 165 -2.46 2.00 -4.40
CA LEU A 165 -1.86 1.05 -5.35
C LEU A 165 -1.02 -0.02 -4.63
N GLU A 166 -0.25 0.38 -3.61
CA GLU A 166 0.57 -0.56 -2.84
C GLU A 166 -0.31 -1.60 -2.12
N ASP A 167 -1.41 -1.18 -1.48
CA ASP A 167 -2.31 -2.08 -0.74
C ASP A 167 -2.97 -3.14 -1.66
N ARG A 168 -3.29 -2.74 -2.89
CA ARG A 168 -3.80 -3.67 -3.91
C ARG A 168 -2.73 -4.67 -4.35
N THR A 169 -1.49 -4.21 -4.49
CA THR A 169 -0.35 -5.06 -4.88
C THR A 169 -0.06 -6.10 -3.80
N GLU A 170 -0.10 -5.73 -2.52
CA GLU A 170 0.05 -6.66 -1.39
C GLU A 170 -1.06 -7.72 -1.37
N THR A 171 -2.29 -7.33 -1.70
CA THR A 171 -3.42 -8.26 -1.79
C THR A 171 -3.23 -9.26 -2.94
N ILE A 172 -2.80 -8.80 -4.11
CA ILE A 172 -2.50 -9.67 -5.26
C ILE A 172 -1.35 -10.64 -4.91
N ALA A 173 -0.28 -10.15 -4.27
CA ALA A 173 0.83 -10.99 -3.86
C ALA A 173 0.40 -12.11 -2.89
N ARG A 174 -0.46 -11.80 -1.91
CA ARG A 174 -1.05 -12.80 -1.00
C ARG A 174 -1.87 -13.85 -1.74
N LEU A 175 -2.72 -13.44 -2.68
CA LEU A 175 -3.54 -14.36 -3.48
C LEU A 175 -2.67 -15.27 -4.36
N LEU A 176 -1.64 -14.73 -5.00
CA LEU A 176 -0.69 -15.52 -5.80
C LEU A 176 0.08 -16.52 -4.93
N GLY A 177 0.50 -16.12 -3.72
CA GLY A 177 1.14 -17.01 -2.76
C GLY A 177 0.24 -18.18 -2.34
N ALA A 178 -1.03 -17.89 -2.02
CA ALA A 178 -2.01 -18.92 -1.70
C ALA A 178 -2.27 -19.87 -2.89
N THR A 179 -2.37 -19.32 -4.10
CA THR A 179 -2.57 -20.09 -5.33
C THR A 179 -1.39 -21.02 -5.63
N ARG A 180 -0.15 -20.52 -5.50
CA ARG A 180 1.07 -21.34 -5.62
C ARG A 180 1.05 -22.51 -4.64
N GLN A 181 0.67 -22.24 -3.39
CA GLN A 181 0.63 -23.29 -2.36
C GLN A 181 -0.39 -24.38 -2.70
N GLU A 182 -1.54 -24.01 -3.29
CA GLU A 182 -2.54 -24.98 -3.75
C GLU A 182 -2.01 -25.82 -4.92
N MET A 183 -1.30 -25.21 -5.88
CA MET A 183 -0.68 -25.95 -6.98
C MET A 183 0.33 -26.99 -6.48
N ILE A 184 1.15 -26.66 -5.46
CA ILE A 184 2.08 -27.62 -4.84
C ILE A 184 1.33 -28.79 -4.19
N ARG A 185 0.21 -28.52 -3.53
CA ARG A 185 -0.63 -29.60 -2.94
C ARG A 185 -1.23 -30.49 -4.02
N MET A 186 -1.74 -29.90 -5.10
CA MET A 186 -2.29 -30.63 -6.24
C MET A 186 -1.24 -31.52 -6.89
N ASP A 187 -0.01 -31.03 -7.07
CA ASP A 187 1.10 -31.80 -7.61
C ASP A 187 1.38 -33.06 -6.75
N GLY A 188 1.44 -32.91 -5.43
CA GLY A 188 1.58 -34.04 -4.51
C GLY A 188 0.41 -35.05 -4.55
N VAL A 189 -0.82 -34.60 -4.85
CA VAL A 189 -1.98 -35.49 -5.08
C VAL A 189 -1.83 -36.23 -6.41
N LEU A 190 -1.40 -35.54 -7.47
CA LEU A 190 -1.16 -36.13 -8.80
C LEU A 190 -0.05 -37.18 -8.74
N GLU A 191 1.05 -36.94 -8.01
CA GLU A 191 2.10 -37.93 -7.80
C GLU A 191 1.59 -39.20 -7.09
N LYS A 192 0.69 -39.07 -6.11
CA LYS A 192 0.09 -40.22 -5.43
C LYS A 192 -0.84 -40.99 -6.38
N LEU A 193 -1.64 -40.27 -7.17
CA LEU A 193 -2.49 -40.87 -8.21
C LEU A 193 -1.66 -41.63 -9.24
N ALA A 194 -0.56 -41.05 -9.73
CA ALA A 194 0.36 -41.71 -10.67
C ALA A 194 0.93 -43.01 -10.09
N ARG A 195 1.40 -42.99 -8.83
CA ARG A 195 1.88 -44.18 -8.13
C ARG A 195 0.80 -45.27 -8.01
N ASN A 196 -0.42 -44.90 -7.66
CA ASN A 196 -1.54 -45.84 -7.55
C ASN A 196 -1.91 -46.45 -8.91
N ALA A 197 -1.97 -45.64 -9.97
CA ALA A 197 -2.23 -46.12 -11.33
C ALA A 197 -1.16 -47.12 -11.79
N GLN A 198 0.11 -46.84 -11.48
CA GLN A 198 1.20 -47.77 -11.78
C GLN A 198 1.05 -49.10 -11.03
N ALA A 199 0.71 -49.06 -9.74
CA ALA A 199 0.48 -50.26 -8.94
C ALA A 199 -0.72 -51.10 -9.45
N MET A 200 -1.79 -50.43 -9.90
CA MET A 200 -2.92 -51.09 -10.55
C MET A 200 -2.50 -51.77 -11.86
N SER A 201 -1.69 -51.10 -12.69
CA SER A 201 -1.16 -51.68 -13.94
C SER A 201 -0.36 -52.95 -13.67
N THR A 202 0.55 -52.93 -12.69
CA THR A 202 1.32 -54.11 -12.27
C THR A 202 0.41 -55.25 -11.79
N SER A 203 -0.63 -54.93 -11.01
CA SER A 203 -1.60 -55.91 -10.52
C SER A 203 -2.39 -56.58 -11.66
N ILE A 204 -2.79 -55.80 -12.67
CA ILE A 204 -3.48 -56.32 -13.87
C ILE A 204 -2.56 -57.27 -14.66
N GLU A 205 -1.28 -56.93 -14.80
CA GLU A 205 -0.30 -57.80 -15.48
C GLU A 205 -0.09 -59.13 -14.75
N GLU A 206 -0.03 -59.11 -13.42
CA GLU A 206 0.09 -60.31 -12.60
C GLU A 206 -1.16 -61.19 -12.74
N ALA A 207 -2.36 -60.62 -12.66
CA ALA A 207 -3.60 -61.34 -12.89
C ALA A 207 -3.61 -62.01 -14.27
N ARG A 208 -3.24 -61.28 -15.34
CA ARG A 208 -3.13 -61.84 -16.71
C ARG A 208 -2.12 -62.99 -16.82
N ARG A 209 -1.00 -62.94 -16.07
CA ARG A 209 -0.03 -64.06 -16.01
C ARG A 209 -0.64 -65.27 -15.34
N ARG A 210 -1.27 -65.10 -14.17
CA ARG A 210 -1.93 -66.21 -13.44
C ARG A 210 -3.04 -66.85 -14.27
N THR A 211 -3.90 -66.05 -14.91
CA THR A 211 -4.95 -66.57 -15.79
C THR A 211 -4.36 -67.42 -16.92
N ARG A 212 -3.28 -66.98 -17.57
CA ARG A 212 -2.60 -67.78 -18.61
C ARG A 212 -2.09 -69.12 -18.10
N VAL A 213 -1.51 -69.16 -16.90
CA VAL A 213 -1.04 -70.41 -16.27
C VAL A 213 -2.22 -71.34 -15.97
N VAL A 214 -3.30 -70.82 -15.39
CA VAL A 214 -4.52 -71.59 -15.11
C VAL A 214 -5.14 -72.12 -16.39
N SER A 215 -5.28 -71.28 -17.43
CA SER A 215 -5.79 -71.69 -18.74
C SER A 215 -4.94 -72.79 -19.39
N ARG A 216 -3.61 -72.75 -19.22
CA ARG A 216 -2.72 -73.81 -19.71
C ARG A 216 -2.95 -75.13 -18.97
N ARG A 217 -3.01 -75.11 -17.63
CA ARG A 217 -3.28 -76.32 -16.83
C ARG A 217 -4.66 -76.93 -17.13
N LEU A 218 -5.68 -76.08 -17.33
CA LEU A 218 -7.01 -76.57 -17.73
C LEU A 218 -6.99 -77.25 -19.11
N ARG A 219 -6.24 -76.71 -20.08
CA ARG A 219 -6.06 -77.37 -21.39
C ARG A 219 -5.29 -78.69 -21.31
N GLU A 220 -4.35 -78.81 -20.38
CA GLU A 220 -3.61 -80.05 -20.11
C GLU A 220 -4.52 -81.12 -19.47
N LEU A 221 -5.57 -80.72 -18.74
CA LEU A 221 -6.59 -81.64 -18.17
C LEU A 221 -7.66 -82.06 -19.18
N ASP A 222 -7.94 -81.25 -20.20
CA ASP A 222 -8.86 -81.57 -21.30
C ASP A 222 -8.20 -82.39 -22.44
N ALA A 223 -6.91 -82.75 -22.32
CA ALA A 223 -6.24 -83.62 -23.28
C ALA A 223 -6.60 -85.10 -23.01
N PRO A 224 -7.02 -85.88 -24.02
CA PRO A 224 -7.39 -87.28 -23.81
C PRO A 224 -6.17 -88.10 -23.40
N GLU A 225 -6.29 -88.85 -22.30
CA GLU A 225 -5.27 -89.79 -21.84
C GLU A 225 -5.08 -90.91 -22.88
N THR A 226 -3.94 -90.94 -23.55
CA THR A 226 -3.41 -92.16 -24.16
C THR A 226 -2.53 -92.85 -23.14
N GLU A 227 -3.06 -93.90 -22.53
CA GLU A 227 -2.28 -94.91 -21.81
C GLU A 227 -1.29 -95.56 -22.78
N ASP A 228 -0.01 -95.57 -22.41
CA ASP A 228 0.83 -96.74 -22.69
C ASP A 228 1.89 -96.86 -21.59
N VAL A 229 1.67 -97.84 -20.71
CA VAL A 229 2.61 -98.24 -19.67
C VAL A 229 3.46 -99.37 -20.22
N ALA A 230 4.77 -99.17 -20.31
CA ALA A 230 5.71 -100.28 -20.36
C ALA A 230 7.06 -99.94 -19.71
N LEU A 231 7.17 -100.41 -18.47
CA LEU A 231 8.26 -101.23 -17.94
C LEU A 231 9.65 -100.60 -17.69
N ASN A 232 9.89 -100.38 -16.38
CA ASN A 232 11.14 -100.46 -15.62
C ASN A 232 12.00 -101.69 -16.02
N PRO A 233 13.33 -101.81 -15.73
CA PRO A 233 14.00 -101.46 -14.46
C PRO A 233 15.43 -100.87 -14.68
N GLU A 234 16.28 -100.46 -13.73
CA GLU A 234 16.67 -100.98 -12.42
C GLU A 234 17.23 -99.87 -11.52
N MET A 235 17.26 -100.19 -10.23
CA MET A 235 17.74 -99.40 -9.10
C MET A 235 19.26 -99.23 -9.07
N GLU A 236 19.74 -98.15 -8.47
CA GLU A 236 20.80 -98.31 -7.45
C GLU A 236 20.69 -97.25 -6.35
N PHE A 237 20.82 -97.73 -5.12
CA PHE A 237 20.63 -97.03 -3.86
C PHE A 237 21.99 -96.91 -3.18
N THR A 238 22.44 -95.71 -2.79
CA THR A 238 23.33 -95.56 -1.63
C THR A 238 23.12 -94.21 -0.94
N GLY A 239 22.52 -94.29 0.25
CA GLY A 239 22.97 -93.74 1.54
C GLY A 239 23.52 -92.30 1.71
N PRO A 240 23.43 -91.74 2.93
CA PRO A 240 23.28 -90.30 3.12
C PRO A 240 24.54 -89.59 3.66
N GLU A 241 24.38 -88.26 3.80
CA GLU A 241 24.98 -87.37 4.82
C GLU A 241 26.25 -86.54 4.47
N PRO A 242 26.61 -85.47 5.22
CA PRO A 242 26.19 -84.09 4.95
C PRO A 242 27.32 -83.03 5.12
N GLY A 243 26.96 -81.73 5.05
CA GLY A 243 27.80 -80.59 5.45
C GLY A 243 28.32 -79.78 4.26
N LYS A 244 28.74 -78.52 4.37
CA LYS A 244 28.85 -77.56 5.46
C LYS A 244 29.21 -76.22 4.78
N THR A 245 28.70 -75.10 5.30
CA THR A 245 29.35 -73.78 5.44
C THR A 245 30.36 -73.25 4.40
N ALA A 246 30.17 -72.01 3.95
CA ALA A 246 31.13 -70.89 4.02
C ALA A 246 30.58 -69.72 3.16
N SER A 247 30.29 -68.55 3.72
CA SER A 247 31.20 -67.47 4.15
C SER A 247 31.84 -66.69 3.00
N GLY A 248 31.66 -65.36 3.10
CA GLY A 248 32.45 -64.33 2.42
C GLY A 248 31.92 -63.95 1.05
N GLN A 249 31.95 -62.70 0.61
CA GLN A 249 32.52 -61.47 1.16
C GLN A 249 31.95 -60.33 0.28
N LEU A 250 31.79 -59.16 0.90
CA LEU A 250 31.86 -57.80 0.31
C LEU A 250 30.85 -57.43 -0.80
#